data_AF-A0A7Y4UD13-F1
#
_entry.id   AF-A0A7Y4UD13-F1
#
_cell.length_a   1.000
_cell.length_b   1.000
_cell.length_c   1.000
_cell.angle_alpha   90.00
_cell.angle_beta   90.00
_cell.angle_gamma   90.00
#
_symmetry.space_group_name_H-M   'P 1'
#
loop_
_entity.id
_entity.type
_entity.pdbx_description
1 polymer ?
#
loop_
_entity_poly.entity_id
_entity_poly.type
_entity_poly.pdbx_seq_one_letter_code
_entity_poly.pdbx_strand_id
1 'polypeptide(L)'
;RMTEAKEPKEKVTAFTQKFDLFARIIMSGDASQLQMSFDPKDPNDVLMEWLAKHPAYTAPMFINDPLQTIQAVTIPVLVLQGEKDLHVAVKDANYISEALMRLNHKDTTYKLLPDVNHLLKDHKAPATAILSTDVKQPLSADLLAALNEWLAKRK
;
A
#
# COMPACT_ATOMS: atom_id res chain seq x y z
N ARG A 1 2.99 -6.75 8.89
CA ARG A 1 4.41 -6.39 8.97
C ARG A 1 5.03 -6.53 10.35
N MET A 2 4.54 -5.96 11.45
CA MET A 2 5.22 -6.16 12.76
C MET A 2 5.32 -7.66 13.15
N THR A 3 4.26 -8.45 12.89
CA THR A 3 4.30 -9.91 13.06
C THR A 3 5.28 -10.61 12.09
N GLU A 4 5.32 -10.17 10.83
CA GLU A 4 6.25 -10.69 9.80
C GLU A 4 7.71 -10.32 10.12
N ALA A 5 7.92 -9.18 10.76
CA ALA A 5 9.20 -8.69 11.28
C ALA A 5 9.58 -9.32 12.63
N LYS A 6 8.78 -10.27 13.15
CA LYS A 6 9.01 -10.99 14.41
C LYS A 6 9.13 -10.07 15.64
N GLU A 7 8.43 -8.95 15.64
CA GLU A 7 8.34 -8.05 16.79
C GLU A 7 7.68 -8.77 18.00
N PRO A 8 8.03 -8.39 19.25
CA PRO A 8 7.40 -8.96 20.45
C PRO A 8 5.87 -8.81 20.42
N LYS A 9 5.15 -9.85 20.85
CA LYS A 9 3.68 -9.90 20.78
C LYS A 9 3.02 -8.75 21.54
N GLU A 10 3.62 -8.35 22.65
CA GLU A 10 3.16 -7.24 23.49
C GLU A 10 3.23 -5.91 22.71
N LYS A 11 4.33 -5.69 21.98
CA LYS A 11 4.54 -4.52 21.13
C LYS A 11 3.57 -4.50 19.95
N VAL A 12 3.36 -5.65 19.30
CA VAL A 12 2.36 -5.79 18.23
C VAL A 12 0.96 -5.45 18.76
N THR A 13 0.59 -6.00 19.91
CA THR A 13 -0.73 -5.80 20.52
C THR A 13 -0.96 -4.32 20.88
N ALA A 14 0.02 -3.68 21.52
CA ALA A 14 -0.06 -2.27 21.88
C ALA A 14 -0.18 -1.37 20.64
N PHE A 15 0.61 -1.65 19.60
CA PHE A 15 0.52 -0.92 18.33
C PHE A 15 -0.86 -1.10 17.68
N THR A 16 -1.37 -2.33 17.59
CA THR A 16 -2.69 -2.61 16.99
C THR A 16 -3.81 -1.87 17.72
N GLN A 17 -3.83 -1.89 19.05
CA GLN A 17 -4.84 -1.16 19.83
C GLN A 17 -4.78 0.35 19.57
N LYS A 18 -3.57 0.91 19.52
CA LYS A 18 -3.34 2.32 19.20
C LYS A 18 -3.83 2.65 17.79
N PHE A 19 -3.45 1.84 16.81
CA PHE A 19 -3.81 2.02 15.41
C PHE A 19 -5.32 1.87 15.17
N ASP A 20 -5.99 0.94 15.85
CA ASP A 20 -7.44 0.75 15.75
C ASP A 20 -8.23 1.95 16.28
N LEU A 21 -7.73 2.61 17.33
CA LEU A 21 -8.32 3.86 17.83
C LEU A 21 -8.12 4.99 16.83
N PHE A 22 -6.89 5.12 16.33
CA PHE A 22 -6.53 6.09 15.29
C PHE A 22 -7.43 5.93 14.06
N ALA A 23 -7.52 4.73 13.49
CA ALA A 23 -8.31 4.45 12.29
C ALA A 23 -9.79 4.80 12.50
N ARG A 24 -10.39 4.44 13.65
CA ARG A 24 -11.79 4.78 13.96
C ARG A 24 -12.06 6.28 13.99
N ILE A 25 -11.16 7.06 14.57
CA ILE A 25 -11.30 8.51 14.65
C ILE A 25 -11.09 9.13 13.25
N ILE A 26 -10.11 8.67 12.48
CA ILE A 26 -9.91 9.16 11.12
C ILE A 26 -11.13 8.85 10.23
N MET A 27 -11.72 7.67 10.37
CA MET A 27 -12.93 7.27 9.64
C MET A 27 -14.17 8.10 10.03
N SER A 28 -14.20 8.72 11.21
CA SER A 28 -15.32 9.60 11.60
C SER A 28 -15.30 10.93 10.83
N GLY A 29 -14.17 11.27 10.18
CA GLY A 29 -13.97 12.53 9.48
C GLY A 29 -13.61 13.71 10.41
N ASP A 30 -13.54 13.48 11.72
CA ASP A 30 -13.20 14.49 12.72
C ASP A 30 -11.90 14.15 13.45
N ALA A 31 -10.78 14.45 12.80
CA ALA A 31 -9.44 14.24 13.38
C ALA A 31 -9.18 15.12 14.63
N SER A 32 -10.02 16.12 14.93
CA SER A 32 -9.87 16.92 16.16
C SER A 32 -10.18 16.12 17.43
N GLN A 33 -10.90 15.00 17.28
CA GLN A 33 -11.20 14.06 18.38
C GLN A 33 -9.99 13.19 18.75
N LEU A 34 -8.90 13.27 17.98
CA LEU A 34 -7.71 12.47 18.20
C LEU A 34 -6.90 13.02 19.39
N GLN A 35 -7.33 12.68 20.60
CA GLN A 35 -6.63 12.99 21.85
C GLN A 35 -5.55 11.94 22.16
N MET A 36 -4.70 11.65 21.19
CA MET A 36 -3.63 10.67 21.32
C MET A 36 -2.28 11.37 21.40
N SER A 37 -1.41 10.90 22.30
CA SER A 37 -0.01 11.31 22.32
C SER A 37 0.79 10.52 21.27
N PHE A 38 1.57 11.25 20.48
CA PHE A 38 2.53 10.70 19.53
C PHE A 38 3.94 10.88 20.07
N ASP A 39 4.71 9.80 20.12
CA ASP A 39 6.13 9.84 20.43
C ASP A 39 6.91 10.23 19.16
N PRO A 40 7.56 11.40 19.10
CA PRO A 40 8.33 11.82 17.92
C PRO A 40 9.55 10.92 17.64
N LYS A 41 9.92 10.02 18.54
CA LYS A 41 10.99 9.04 18.35
C LYS A 41 10.51 7.70 17.77
N ASP A 42 9.21 7.42 17.79
CA ASP A 42 8.64 6.23 17.15
C ASP A 42 8.25 6.57 15.70
N PRO A 43 8.88 5.95 14.69
CA PRO A 43 8.55 6.18 13.28
C PRO A 43 7.08 5.93 12.94
N ASN A 44 6.41 5.01 13.64
CA ASN A 44 4.99 4.74 13.41
C ASN A 44 4.11 5.88 13.94
N ASP A 45 4.48 6.47 15.08
CA ASP A 45 3.78 7.62 15.66
C ASP A 45 3.96 8.87 14.82
N VAL A 46 5.17 9.10 14.29
CA VAL A 46 5.43 10.21 13.36
C VAL A 46 4.57 10.09 12.11
N LEU A 47 4.44 8.87 11.56
CA LEU A 47 3.57 8.62 10.41
C LEU A 47 2.08 8.83 10.76
N MET A 48 1.62 8.27 11.88
CA MET A 48 0.21 8.43 12.31
C MET A 48 -0.12 9.89 12.61
N GLU A 49 0.78 10.66 13.24
CA GLU A 49 0.59 12.09 13.47
C GLU A 49 0.48 12.85 12.14
N TRP A 50 1.34 12.54 11.16
CA TRP A 50 1.25 13.15 9.84
C TRP A 50 -0.09 12.82 9.17
N LEU A 51 -0.51 11.55 9.19
CA LEU A 51 -1.79 11.13 8.62
C LEU A 51 -2.99 11.82 9.33
N ALA A 52 -2.96 11.96 10.65
CA ALA A 52 -4.00 12.67 11.41
C ALA A 52 -4.15 14.13 10.98
N LYS A 53 -3.05 14.80 10.62
CA LYS A 53 -3.04 16.19 10.14
C LYS A 53 -3.54 16.35 8.70
N HIS A 54 -3.73 15.25 7.96
CA HIS A 54 -4.18 15.27 6.56
C HIS A 54 -5.46 14.43 6.34
N PRO A 55 -6.56 14.68 7.09
CA PRO A 55 -7.73 13.81 7.08
C PRO A 55 -8.42 13.69 5.72
N ALA A 56 -8.38 14.73 4.88
CA ALA A 56 -8.93 14.68 3.52
C ALA A 56 -8.21 13.65 2.62
N TYR A 57 -6.92 13.40 2.88
CA TYR A 57 -6.13 12.39 2.19
C TYR A 57 -6.27 11.02 2.86
N THR A 58 -6.28 10.99 4.20
CA THR A 58 -6.21 9.76 4.97
C THR A 58 -7.56 9.06 5.13
N ALA A 59 -8.66 9.79 5.39
CA ALA A 59 -9.97 9.16 5.63
C ALA A 59 -10.43 8.24 4.47
N PRO A 60 -10.29 8.63 3.18
CA PRO A 60 -10.60 7.74 2.06
C PRO A 60 -9.85 6.40 2.07
N MET A 61 -8.66 6.32 2.66
CA MET A 61 -7.90 5.06 2.75
C MET A 61 -8.51 4.05 3.71
N PHE A 62 -9.27 4.53 4.71
CA PHE A 62 -9.86 3.69 5.75
C PHE A 62 -11.34 3.39 5.51
N ILE A 63 -12.07 4.27 4.82
CA ILE A 63 -13.50 4.07 4.55
C ILE A 63 -13.80 3.34 3.24
N ASN A 64 -12.88 3.39 2.27
CA ASN A 64 -13.08 2.72 0.98
C ASN A 64 -12.36 1.38 0.97
N ASP A 65 -13.11 0.30 0.91
CA ASP A 65 -12.56 -1.02 0.66
C ASP A 65 -12.21 -1.18 -0.84
N PRO A 66 -10.93 -1.40 -1.20
CA PRO A 66 -10.53 -1.62 -2.58
C PRO A 66 -11.25 -2.81 -3.23
N LEU A 67 -11.59 -3.85 -2.47
CA LEU A 67 -12.29 -5.04 -2.99
C LEU A 67 -13.77 -4.81 -3.28
N GLN A 68 -14.37 -3.80 -2.63
CA GLN A 68 -15.71 -3.32 -3.02
C GLN A 68 -15.61 -2.40 -4.24
N THR A 69 -14.64 -1.49 -4.23
CA THR A 69 -14.48 -0.48 -5.28
C THR A 69 -14.12 -1.10 -6.64
N ILE A 70 -13.30 -2.16 -6.66
CA ILE A 70 -12.88 -2.82 -7.89
C ILE A 70 -14.06 -3.42 -8.69
N GLN A 71 -15.20 -3.67 -8.04
CA GLN A 71 -16.41 -4.20 -8.69
C GLN A 71 -17.01 -3.24 -9.72
N ALA A 72 -16.78 -1.93 -9.55
CA ALA A 72 -17.26 -0.90 -10.46
C ALA A 72 -16.33 -0.68 -11.67
N VAL A 73 -15.13 -1.28 -11.68
CA VAL A 73 -14.16 -1.11 -12.76
C VAL A 73 -14.54 -2.02 -13.93
N THR A 74 -14.78 -1.42 -15.10
CA THR A 74 -15.19 -2.13 -16.33
C THR A 74 -14.20 -1.99 -17.48
N ILE A 75 -13.17 -1.14 -17.30
CA ILE A 75 -12.11 -0.90 -18.28
C ILE A 75 -10.96 -1.90 -18.08
N PRO A 76 -10.12 -2.18 -19.09
CA PRO A 76 -8.95 -3.04 -18.93
C PRO A 76 -8.07 -2.65 -17.74
N VAL A 77 -7.65 -3.63 -16.94
CA VAL A 77 -6.86 -3.40 -15.73
C VAL A 77 -5.48 -4.05 -15.81
N LEU A 78 -4.43 -3.28 -15.52
CA LEU A 78 -3.08 -3.77 -15.25
C LEU A 78 -2.77 -3.58 -13.76
N VAL A 79 -2.65 -4.68 -13.03
CA VAL A 79 -2.20 -4.69 -11.63
C VAL A 79 -0.69 -4.89 -11.59
N LEU A 80 0.03 -3.92 -11.04
CA LEU A 80 1.50 -3.92 -10.89
C LEU A 80 1.86 -3.94 -9.41
N GLN A 81 2.76 -4.83 -9.02
CA GLN A 81 3.24 -4.92 -7.64
C GLN A 81 4.75 -5.16 -7.63
N GLY A 82 5.48 -4.40 -6.81
CA GLY A 82 6.88 -4.69 -6.51
C GLY A 82 6.99 -5.79 -5.45
N GLU A 83 7.85 -6.78 -5.66
CA GLU A 83 8.10 -7.86 -4.70
C GLU A 83 8.68 -7.33 -3.37
N LYS A 84 9.47 -6.26 -3.43
CA LYS A 84 10.15 -5.64 -2.26
C LYS A 84 9.43 -4.39 -1.76
N ASP A 85 8.15 -4.27 -2.04
CA ASP A 85 7.32 -3.21 -1.48
C ASP A 85 7.24 -3.34 0.06
N LEU A 86 7.71 -2.30 0.76
CA LEU A 86 7.70 -2.23 2.22
C LEU A 86 6.42 -1.65 2.82
N HIS A 87 5.56 -1.07 2.01
CA HIS A 87 4.33 -0.42 2.45
C HIS A 87 3.13 -1.34 2.18
N VAL A 88 2.96 -1.82 0.95
CA VAL A 88 1.85 -2.69 0.52
C VAL A 88 2.35 -4.10 0.27
N ALA A 89 1.67 -5.12 0.79
CA ALA A 89 2.16 -6.50 0.69
C ALA A 89 1.73 -7.14 -0.64
N VAL A 90 2.53 -8.08 -1.15
CA VAL A 90 2.21 -8.80 -2.39
C VAL A 90 0.84 -9.48 -2.35
N LYS A 91 0.43 -9.96 -1.17
CA LYS A 91 -0.90 -10.56 -0.98
C LYS A 91 -2.05 -9.59 -1.29
N ASP A 92 -1.86 -8.29 -1.06
CA ASP A 92 -2.91 -7.29 -1.27
C ASP A 92 -3.18 -7.12 -2.77
N ALA A 93 -2.13 -7.13 -3.61
CA ALA A 93 -2.25 -7.17 -5.07
C ALA A 93 -2.87 -8.49 -5.56
N ASN A 94 -2.54 -9.61 -4.93
CA ASN A 94 -3.18 -10.90 -5.24
C ASN A 94 -4.69 -10.84 -4.96
N TYR A 95 -5.14 -10.24 -3.86
CA TYR A 95 -6.58 -10.10 -3.57
C TYR A 95 -7.32 -9.32 -4.65
N ILE A 96 -6.72 -8.23 -5.18
CA ILE A 96 -7.29 -7.47 -6.30
C ILE A 96 -7.37 -8.32 -7.57
N SER A 97 -6.27 -9.02 -7.93
CA SER A 97 -6.23 -9.89 -9.10
C SER A 97 -7.29 -10.99 -9.02
N GLU A 98 -7.42 -11.65 -7.87
CA GLU A 98 -8.43 -12.67 -7.66
C GLU A 98 -9.86 -12.11 -7.68
N ALA A 99 -10.09 -10.91 -7.14
CA ALA A 99 -11.39 -10.26 -7.19
C ALA A 99 -11.83 -10.00 -8.64
N LEU A 100 -10.93 -9.45 -9.47
CA LEU A 100 -11.17 -9.26 -10.90
C LEU A 100 -11.47 -10.57 -11.63
N MET A 101 -10.75 -11.65 -11.29
CA MET A 101 -11.03 -12.98 -11.84
C MET A 101 -12.41 -13.50 -11.43
N ARG A 102 -12.80 -13.37 -10.14
CA ARG A 102 -14.12 -13.80 -9.64
C ARG A 102 -15.27 -13.02 -10.27
N LEU A 103 -15.03 -11.76 -10.62
CA LEU A 103 -15.98 -10.91 -11.34
C LEU A 103 -16.07 -11.24 -12.84
N ASN A 104 -15.26 -12.19 -13.32
CA ASN A 104 -15.10 -12.50 -14.73
C ASN A 104 -14.76 -11.24 -15.56
N HIS A 105 -13.92 -10.38 -14.98
CA HIS A 105 -13.50 -9.14 -15.62
C HIS A 105 -12.81 -9.46 -16.94
N LYS A 106 -13.30 -8.82 -18.02
CA LYS A 106 -12.99 -9.24 -19.40
C LYS A 106 -11.51 -9.12 -19.75
N ASP A 107 -10.84 -8.17 -19.13
CA ASP A 107 -9.47 -7.86 -19.47
C ASP A 107 -8.67 -7.42 -18.24
N THR A 108 -7.90 -8.36 -17.68
CA THR A 108 -7.06 -8.14 -16.50
C THR A 108 -5.68 -8.74 -16.74
N THR A 109 -4.64 -8.03 -16.33
CA THR A 109 -3.26 -8.51 -16.32
C THR A 109 -2.66 -8.22 -14.95
N TYR A 110 -2.02 -9.22 -14.34
CA TYR A 110 -1.26 -9.06 -13.11
C TYR A 110 0.23 -9.26 -13.37
N LYS A 111 1.06 -8.38 -12.82
CA LYS A 111 2.52 -8.43 -12.91
C LYS A 111 3.15 -8.15 -11.55
N LEU A 112 3.73 -9.20 -10.97
CA LEU A 112 4.67 -9.09 -9.86
C LEU A 112 6.07 -8.81 -10.45
N LEU A 113 6.67 -7.71 -10.02
CA LEU A 113 7.98 -7.25 -10.49
C LEU A 113 9.05 -7.65 -9.45
N PRO A 114 10.01 -8.52 -9.81
CA PRO A 114 11.06 -8.95 -8.89
C PRO A 114 12.01 -7.79 -8.58
N ASP A 115 12.57 -7.79 -7.37
CA ASP A 115 13.51 -6.72 -6.95
C ASP A 115 12.96 -5.29 -7.14
N VAL A 116 11.65 -5.08 -7.05
CA VAL A 116 11.04 -3.75 -7.22
C VAL A 116 10.39 -3.27 -5.92
N ASN A 117 10.63 -2.00 -5.57
CA ASN A 117 10.11 -1.39 -4.34
C ASN A 117 8.71 -0.77 -4.51
N HIS A 118 8.21 -0.13 -3.45
CA HIS A 118 6.90 0.53 -3.42
C HIS A 118 6.70 1.59 -4.51
N LEU A 119 7.78 2.28 -4.91
CA LEU A 119 7.74 3.32 -5.93
C LEU A 119 8.02 2.77 -7.34
N LEU A 120 7.98 1.45 -7.50
CA LEU A 120 8.22 0.74 -8.76
C LEU A 120 9.64 0.99 -9.34
N LYS A 121 10.61 1.20 -8.46
CA LYS A 121 12.04 1.34 -8.78
C LYS A 121 12.77 0.04 -8.52
N ASP A 122 13.85 -0.20 -9.28
CA ASP A 122 14.74 -1.35 -9.06
C ASP A 122 15.32 -1.31 -7.65
N HIS A 123 15.47 -2.45 -7.01
CA HIS A 123 15.95 -2.55 -5.63
C HIS A 123 16.52 -3.95 -5.37
N LYS A 124 17.83 -4.10 -5.58
CA LYS A 124 18.51 -5.41 -5.43
C LYS A 124 18.93 -5.70 -3.99
N ALA A 125 19.16 -4.67 -3.19
CA ALA A 125 19.50 -4.83 -1.79
C ALA A 125 18.28 -5.35 -0.97
N PRO A 126 18.48 -5.78 0.29
CA PRO A 126 17.37 -6.03 1.20
C PRO A 126 16.50 -4.78 1.33
N ALA A 127 15.19 -4.95 1.42
CA ALA A 127 14.25 -3.86 1.54
C ALA A 127 14.47 -3.09 2.86
N THR A 128 14.71 -1.77 2.79
CA THR A 128 14.79 -0.90 3.98
C THR A 128 13.89 0.34 3.79
N ALA A 129 13.36 0.87 4.89
CA ALA A 129 12.41 1.98 4.88
C ALA A 129 12.99 3.31 4.35
N ILE A 130 14.32 3.46 4.34
CA ILE A 130 15.00 4.67 3.87
C ILE A 130 15.13 4.70 2.34
N LEU A 131 15.07 3.54 1.67
CA LEU A 131 15.35 3.46 0.23
C LEU A 131 14.18 3.91 -0.65
N SER A 132 12.97 4.03 -0.10
CA SER A 132 11.85 4.67 -0.79
C SER A 132 12.04 6.18 -0.98
N THR A 133 13.07 6.81 -0.39
CA THR A 133 13.32 8.25 -0.53
C THR A 133 14.42 8.61 -1.53
N ASP A 134 15.07 7.63 -2.18
CA ASP A 134 16.07 7.93 -3.22
C ASP A 134 15.38 8.38 -4.52
N VAL A 135 15.33 9.69 -4.72
CA VAL A 135 14.73 10.32 -5.91
C VAL A 135 15.57 10.10 -7.18
N LYS A 136 16.88 9.82 -7.07
CA LYS A 136 17.77 9.67 -8.23
C LYS A 136 17.68 8.30 -8.88
N GLN A 137 17.22 7.30 -8.13
CA GLN A 137 17.04 5.97 -8.66
C GLN A 137 15.91 5.95 -9.71
N PRO A 138 16.15 5.41 -10.91
CA PRO A 138 15.14 5.36 -11.97
C PRO A 138 14.04 4.35 -11.65
N LEU A 139 12.91 4.49 -12.37
CA LEU A 139 11.90 3.44 -12.42
C LEU A 139 12.49 2.15 -13.02
N SER A 140 11.93 1.01 -12.62
CA SER A 140 12.39 -0.30 -13.10
C SER A 140 12.25 -0.45 -14.62
N ALA A 141 13.25 -1.04 -15.27
CA ALA A 141 13.14 -1.39 -16.68
C ALA A 141 12.02 -2.43 -16.92
N ASP A 142 11.82 -3.35 -15.97
CA ASP A 142 10.78 -4.39 -16.04
C ASP A 142 9.39 -3.79 -15.93
N LEU A 143 9.22 -2.73 -15.12
CA LEU A 143 7.99 -1.94 -15.09
C LEU A 143 7.67 -1.38 -16.48
N LEU A 144 8.65 -0.70 -17.10
CA LEU A 144 8.45 -0.05 -18.39
C LEU A 144 8.16 -1.08 -19.49
N ALA A 145 8.84 -2.23 -19.46
CA ALA A 145 8.57 -3.34 -20.37
C ALA A 145 7.15 -3.88 -20.20
N ALA A 146 6.73 -4.16 -18.97
CA ALA A 146 5.38 -4.66 -18.66
C ALA A 146 4.28 -3.68 -19.11
N LEU A 147 4.49 -2.39 -18.87
CA LEU A 147 3.54 -1.35 -19.31
C LEU A 147 3.46 -1.26 -20.84
N ASN A 148 4.61 -1.23 -21.53
CA ASN A 148 4.66 -1.15 -22.98
C ASN A 148 4.02 -2.38 -23.65
N GLU A 149 4.31 -3.58 -23.17
CA GLU A 149 3.68 -4.81 -23.66
C GLU A 149 2.17 -4.79 -23.46
N TRP A 150 1.71 -4.30 -22.31
CA TRP A 150 0.28 -4.25 -21.99
C TRP A 150 -0.44 -3.24 -22.88
N LEU A 151 0.12 -2.05 -23.08
CA LEU A 151 -0.44 -1.03 -23.97
C LEU A 151 -0.42 -1.48 -25.44
N ALA A 152 0.64 -2.14 -25.90
CA ALA A 152 0.75 -2.59 -27.29
C ALA A 152 -0.35 -3.59 -27.70
N LYS A 153 -0.89 -4.36 -26.75
CA LYS A 153 -1.99 -5.31 -26.97
C LYS A 153 -3.38 -4.66 -27.05
N ARG A 154 -3.49 -3.37 -26.75
CA ARG A 154 -4.77 -2.63 -26.61
C ARG A 154 -4.81 -1.36 -27.47
N LYS A 155 -4.03 -1.35 -28.54
CA LYS A 155 -4.10 -0.33 -29.59
C LYS A 155 -5.35 -0.48 -30.43
#